data_AF-A0A853EWG0-F1
#
_entry.id   AF-A0A853EWG0-F1
#
_cell.length_a   1.000
_cell.length_b   1.000
_cell.length_c   1.000
_cell.angle_alpha   90.00
_cell.angle_beta   90.00
_cell.angle_gamma   90.00
#
_symmetry.space_group_name_H-M   'P 1'
#
loop_
_entity.id
_entity.type
_entity.pdbx_description
1 polymer ?
#
loop_
_entity_poly.entity_id
_entity_poly.type
_entity_poly.pdbx_seq_one_letter_code
_entity_poly.pdbx_strand_id
1 'polypeptide(L)'
;MTPETRFWSARARWAVATAFVACWVLGLVVAGPDLGTEASPSGVGQAFSGHHRAVASSVLVHGAAGILLVLLGLALGSGRTRRTTVALASIAAVLSIDQLAGEVGLALDPHRAGGVALWEMLSRVDGAKMLVLAALVASVWWGAVHRGHTLTVVSCLAVVSLVLSGVGCLTLSAGLTAAAAASLPLLLVWSLTATAASTGEQTTDREPLLQADGYARR
;
A
#
# COMPACT_ATOMS: atom_id res chain seq x y z
N MET A 1 24.12 -16.36 -9.62
CA MET A 1 23.30 -16.38 -8.39
C MET A 1 23.16 -17.82 -7.92
N THR A 2 23.56 -18.11 -6.67
CA THR A 2 23.53 -19.44 -6.07
C THR A 2 22.14 -19.74 -5.46
N PRO A 3 21.77 -21.02 -5.22
CA PRO A 3 20.49 -21.41 -4.62
C PRO A 3 20.20 -20.70 -3.29
N GLU A 4 21.23 -20.51 -2.47
CA GLU A 4 21.13 -19.77 -1.22
C GLU A 4 20.66 -18.33 -1.48
N THR A 5 21.34 -17.58 -2.36
CA THR A 5 20.98 -16.18 -2.65
C THR A 5 19.53 -15.99 -3.15
N ARG A 6 18.94 -17.00 -3.81
CA ARG A 6 17.53 -16.98 -4.24
C ARG A 6 16.56 -17.21 -3.10
N PHE A 7 16.82 -18.18 -2.25
CA PHE A 7 15.98 -18.46 -1.09
C PHE A 7 15.94 -17.27 -0.12
N TRP A 8 17.08 -16.60 0.05
CA TRP A 8 17.17 -15.32 0.76
C TRP A 8 16.31 -14.24 0.10
N SER A 9 16.25 -14.19 -1.24
CA SER A 9 15.43 -13.21 -1.95
C SER A 9 13.92 -13.47 -1.81
N ALA A 10 13.46 -14.72 -1.88
CA ALA A 10 12.03 -15.04 -1.72
C ALA A 10 11.56 -14.79 -0.28
N ARG A 11 12.36 -15.19 0.72
CA ARG A 11 12.10 -14.91 2.13
C ARG A 11 12.04 -13.41 2.42
N ALA A 12 12.96 -12.63 1.85
CA ALA A 12 12.95 -11.18 2.01
C ALA A 12 11.68 -10.54 1.43
N ARG A 13 11.24 -10.95 0.24
CA ARG A 13 9.99 -10.45 -0.37
C ARG A 13 8.77 -10.76 0.50
N TRP A 14 8.66 -12.00 0.98
CA TRP A 14 7.58 -12.39 1.89
C TRP A 14 7.63 -11.64 3.21
N ALA A 15 8.82 -11.45 3.79
CA ALA A 15 8.98 -10.68 5.03
C ALA A 15 8.53 -9.23 4.87
N VAL A 16 8.84 -8.59 3.73
CA VAL A 16 8.37 -7.22 3.44
C VAL A 16 6.85 -7.18 3.30
N ALA A 17 6.25 -8.09 2.54
CA ALA A 17 4.81 -8.13 2.33
C ALA A 17 4.04 -8.42 3.63
N THR A 18 4.50 -9.37 4.45
CA THR A 18 3.87 -9.68 5.73
C THR A 18 4.06 -8.56 6.74
N ALA A 19 5.24 -7.92 6.79
CA ALA A 19 5.47 -6.76 7.64
C ALA A 19 4.56 -5.58 7.24
N PHE A 20 4.38 -5.34 5.93
CA PHE A 20 3.48 -4.31 5.41
C PHE A 20 2.05 -4.56 5.86
N VAL A 21 1.55 -5.79 5.70
CA VAL A 21 0.21 -6.18 6.16
C VAL A 21 0.08 -6.07 7.68
N ALA A 22 1.08 -6.53 8.43
CA ALA A 22 1.07 -6.48 9.89
C ALA A 22 1.01 -5.03 10.41
N CYS A 23 1.76 -4.10 9.80
CA CYS A 23 1.70 -2.68 10.18
C CYS A 23 0.30 -2.10 10.00
N TRP A 24 -0.36 -2.41 8.88
CA TRP A 24 -1.75 -2.00 8.65
C TRP A 24 -2.73 -2.62 9.65
N VAL A 25 -2.67 -3.94 9.85
CA VAL A 25 -3.57 -4.65 10.77
C VAL A 25 -3.39 -4.13 12.20
N LEU A 26 -2.16 -3.97 12.67
CA LEU A 26 -1.88 -3.42 14.00
C LEU A 26 -2.35 -1.97 14.11
N GLY A 27 -2.14 -1.16 13.08
CA GLY A 27 -2.62 0.24 13.03
C GLY A 27 -4.14 0.35 13.11
N LEU A 28 -4.88 -0.55 12.44
CA LEU A 28 -6.34 -0.64 12.53
C LEU A 28 -6.80 -1.09 13.92
N VAL A 29 -6.10 -2.05 14.55
CA VAL A 29 -6.42 -2.53 15.91
C VAL A 29 -6.21 -1.43 16.96
N VAL A 30 -5.20 -0.58 16.80
CA VAL A 30 -4.98 0.59 17.68
C VAL A 30 -6.15 1.59 17.58
N ALA A 31 -6.90 1.54 16.47
CA ALA A 31 -8.03 2.40 16.14
C ALA A 31 -7.65 3.89 16.09
N GLY A 32 -7.19 4.33 14.91
CA GLY A 32 -6.93 5.72 14.61
C GLY A 32 -8.20 6.60 14.66
N PRO A 33 -8.06 7.91 14.44
CA PRO A 33 -9.18 8.84 14.44
C PRO A 33 -10.21 8.48 13.36
N ASP A 34 -11.46 8.24 13.78
CA ASP A 34 -12.58 7.92 12.89
C ASP A 34 -13.29 9.21 12.46
N LEU A 35 -12.89 9.75 11.32
CA LEU A 35 -13.43 10.98 10.76
C LEU A 35 -13.77 10.78 9.28
N GLY A 36 -14.99 11.15 8.91
CA GLY A 36 -15.36 11.32 7.50
C GLY A 36 -14.74 12.59 6.90
N THR A 37 -14.90 12.74 5.58
CA THR A 37 -14.44 13.93 4.83
C THR A 37 -15.21 15.20 5.16
N GLU A 38 -16.35 15.10 5.87
CA GLU A 38 -17.22 16.22 6.26
C GLU A 38 -17.13 16.54 7.77
N ALA A 39 -15.95 16.37 8.36
CA ALA A 39 -15.75 16.53 9.80
C ALA A 39 -15.97 17.99 10.27
N SER A 40 -16.79 18.16 11.31
CA SER A 40 -16.97 19.45 11.98
C SER A 40 -15.76 19.80 12.87
N PRO A 41 -15.56 21.08 13.25
CA PRO A 41 -14.46 21.48 14.13
C PRO A 41 -14.43 20.71 15.46
N SER A 42 -15.61 20.49 16.07
CA SER A 42 -15.73 19.70 17.30
C SER A 42 -15.45 18.21 17.05
N GLY A 43 -15.80 17.68 15.87
CA GLY A 43 -15.48 16.31 15.47
C GLY A 43 -13.98 16.07 15.36
N VAL A 44 -13.25 16.97 14.69
CA VAL A 44 -11.78 16.89 14.57
C VAL A 44 -11.12 16.91 15.96
N GLY A 45 -11.51 17.86 16.81
CA GLY A 45 -10.95 17.95 18.17
C GLY A 45 -11.22 16.71 19.02
N GLN A 46 -12.42 16.12 18.92
CA GLN A 46 -12.75 14.89 19.65
C GLN A 46 -11.97 13.68 19.13
N ALA A 47 -11.86 13.50 17.82
CA ALA A 47 -11.16 12.35 17.23
C ALA A 47 -9.66 12.33 17.56
N PHE A 48 -9.04 13.51 17.70
CA PHE A 48 -7.62 13.63 18.04
C PHE A 48 -7.35 13.82 19.54
N SER A 49 -8.38 13.89 20.39
CA SER A 49 -8.23 14.01 21.85
C SER A 49 -7.50 12.80 22.48
N GLY A 50 -7.65 11.62 21.88
CA GLY A 50 -6.92 10.40 22.23
C GLY A 50 -5.51 10.35 21.61
N HIS A 51 -4.72 11.41 21.79
CA HIS A 51 -3.48 11.68 21.05
C HIS A 51 -2.52 10.49 20.94
N HIS A 52 -2.37 9.67 21.99
CA HIS A 52 -1.50 8.48 21.94
C HIS A 52 -1.94 7.43 20.92
N ARG A 53 -3.25 7.18 20.79
CA ARG A 53 -3.79 6.20 19.82
C ARG A 53 -3.69 6.73 18.41
N ALA A 54 -4.02 8.01 18.21
CA ALA A 54 -3.89 8.67 16.91
C ALA A 54 -2.44 8.64 16.42
N VAL A 55 -1.48 9.03 17.26
CA VAL A 55 -0.05 8.98 16.91
C VAL A 55 0.41 7.54 16.66
N ALA A 56 0.07 6.58 17.52
CA ALA A 56 0.50 5.19 17.36
C ALA A 56 -0.06 4.56 16.08
N SER A 57 -1.35 4.77 15.78
CA SER A 57 -1.97 4.30 14.55
C SER A 57 -1.33 4.94 13.33
N SER A 58 -1.13 6.27 13.34
CA SER A 58 -0.49 7.02 12.26
C SER A 58 0.95 6.57 12.01
N VAL A 59 1.76 6.35 13.06
CA VAL A 59 3.13 5.85 12.92
C VAL A 59 3.17 4.47 12.25
N LEU A 60 2.25 3.57 12.59
CA LEU A 60 2.18 2.25 11.99
C LEU A 60 1.70 2.30 10.53
N VAL A 61 0.58 2.99 10.29
CA VAL A 61 -0.10 3.03 8.99
C VAL A 61 0.62 3.93 7.99
N HIS A 62 1.03 5.11 8.43
CA HIS A 62 1.59 6.13 7.55
C HIS A 62 3.12 6.14 7.56
N GLY A 63 3.74 5.87 8.71
CA GLY A 63 5.20 5.76 8.82
C GLY A 63 5.74 4.41 8.35
N ALA A 64 5.54 3.37 9.16
CA ALA A 64 6.14 2.05 8.94
C ALA A 64 5.64 1.39 7.65
N ALA A 65 4.32 1.35 7.42
CA ALA A 65 3.79 0.80 6.17
C ALA A 65 4.16 1.65 4.94
N GLY A 66 4.29 2.98 5.11
CA GLY A 66 4.81 3.89 4.08
C GLY A 66 6.23 3.54 3.64
N ILE A 67 7.14 3.29 4.59
CA ILE A 67 8.51 2.85 4.29
C ILE A 67 8.51 1.47 3.62
N LEU A 68 7.69 0.54 4.13
CA LEU A 68 7.58 -0.81 3.59
C LEU A 68 7.02 -0.83 2.15
N LEU A 69 6.22 0.16 1.74
CA LEU A 69 5.79 0.30 0.34
C LEU A 69 6.98 0.47 -0.62
N VAL A 70 8.01 1.22 -0.23
CA VAL A 70 9.22 1.38 -1.07
C VAL A 70 9.93 0.05 -1.25
N LEU A 71 10.10 -0.70 -0.17
CA LEU A 71 10.68 -2.04 -0.19
C LEU A 71 9.83 -3.01 -1.02
N LEU A 72 8.51 -2.90 -0.93
CA LEU A 72 7.58 -3.70 -1.72
C LEU A 72 7.68 -3.35 -3.22
N GLY A 73 7.79 -2.06 -3.56
CA GLY A 73 8.02 -1.61 -4.93
C GLY A 73 9.35 -2.10 -5.51
N LEU A 74 10.41 -2.13 -4.70
CA LEU A 74 11.70 -2.71 -5.07
C LEU A 74 11.61 -4.24 -5.26
N ALA A 75 10.82 -4.91 -4.43
CA ALA A 75 10.62 -6.36 -4.45
C ALA A 75 9.79 -6.83 -5.66
N LEU A 76 8.74 -6.08 -6.01
CA LEU A 76 7.76 -6.43 -7.04
C LEU A 76 8.06 -5.83 -8.41
N GLY A 77 8.92 -4.81 -8.50
CA GLY A 77 9.28 -4.19 -9.77
C GLY A 77 10.05 -5.15 -10.69
N SER A 78 9.57 -5.33 -11.91
CA SER A 78 10.15 -6.23 -12.91
C SER A 78 10.62 -5.49 -14.16
N GLY A 79 11.65 -6.03 -14.83
CA GLY A 79 12.13 -5.63 -16.16
C GLY A 79 11.91 -4.15 -16.53
N ARG A 80 10.93 -3.92 -17.42
CA ARG A 80 10.61 -2.60 -18.01
C ARG A 80 9.83 -1.67 -17.07
N THR A 81 9.12 -2.19 -16.07
CA THR A 81 8.30 -1.37 -15.15
C THR A 81 9.00 -1.04 -13.83
N ARG A 82 10.14 -1.70 -13.53
CA ARG A 82 10.87 -1.55 -12.26
C ARG A 82 11.06 -0.09 -11.81
N ARG A 83 11.54 0.78 -12.70
CA ARG A 83 11.77 2.20 -12.38
C ARG A 83 10.46 2.91 -12.01
N THR A 84 9.41 2.67 -12.78
CA THR A 84 8.08 3.25 -12.55
C THR A 84 7.47 2.73 -11.25
N THR A 85 7.55 1.43 -11.00
CA THR A 85 7.06 0.80 -9.76
C THR A 85 7.75 1.39 -8.52
N VAL A 86 9.07 1.51 -8.54
CA VAL A 86 9.83 2.09 -7.42
C VAL A 86 9.51 3.58 -7.25
N ALA A 87 9.39 4.33 -8.34
CA ALA A 87 9.04 5.75 -8.29
C ALA A 87 7.64 5.96 -7.68
N LEU A 88 6.64 5.21 -8.13
CA LEU A 88 5.27 5.28 -7.60
C LEU A 88 5.21 4.88 -6.12
N ALA A 89 5.91 3.81 -5.73
CA ALA A 89 6.02 3.42 -4.33
C ALA A 89 6.68 4.49 -3.47
N SER A 90 7.72 5.16 -3.99
CA SER A 90 8.40 6.25 -3.30
C SER A 90 7.52 7.49 -3.16
N ILE A 91 6.76 7.84 -4.20
CA ILE A 91 5.80 8.96 -4.14
C ILE A 91 4.70 8.66 -3.11
N ALA A 92 4.14 7.44 -3.13
CA ALA A 92 3.14 7.03 -2.13
C ALA A 92 3.71 7.08 -0.71
N ALA A 93 4.97 6.69 -0.51
CA ALA A 93 5.64 6.79 0.77
C ALA A 93 5.80 8.24 1.25
N VAL A 94 6.20 9.17 0.37
CA VAL A 94 6.29 10.60 0.71
C VAL A 94 4.93 11.16 1.14
N LEU A 95 3.88 10.91 0.35
CA LEU A 95 2.51 11.33 0.70
C LEU A 95 2.05 10.71 2.03
N SER A 96 2.50 9.50 2.32
CA SER A 96 2.24 8.83 3.59
C SER A 96 2.96 9.53 4.75
N ILE A 97 4.21 9.98 4.57
CA ILE A 97 4.91 10.77 5.60
C ILE A 97 4.27 12.15 5.81
N ASP A 98 3.79 12.80 4.75
CA ASP A 98 3.04 14.06 4.87
C ASP A 98 1.76 13.86 5.69
N GLN A 99 1.05 12.75 5.45
CA GLN A 99 -0.13 12.36 6.24
C GLN A 99 0.22 12.15 7.71
N LEU A 100 1.30 11.41 8.00
CA LEU A 100 1.79 11.19 9.35
C LEU A 100 2.08 12.52 10.06
N ALA A 101 2.79 13.43 9.41
CA ALA A 101 3.14 14.72 9.99
C ALA A 101 1.88 15.55 10.32
N GLY A 102 0.89 15.55 9.42
CA GLY A 102 -0.37 16.26 9.65
C GLY A 102 -1.20 15.68 10.80
N GLU A 103 -1.34 14.36 10.87
CA GLU A 103 -2.08 13.68 11.94
C GLU A 103 -1.40 13.82 13.30
N VAL A 104 -0.07 13.72 13.35
CA VAL A 104 0.70 14.03 14.56
C VAL A 104 0.48 15.50 14.96
N GLY A 105 0.50 16.42 14.00
CA GLY A 105 0.20 17.83 14.24
C GLY A 105 -1.19 18.06 14.85
N LEU A 106 -2.22 17.35 14.35
CA LEU A 106 -3.57 17.38 14.90
C LEU A 106 -3.66 16.71 16.28
N ALA A 107 -2.91 15.64 16.51
CA ALA A 107 -2.87 14.98 17.83
C ALA A 107 -2.20 15.85 18.90
N LEU A 108 -1.20 16.66 18.52
CA LEU A 108 -0.49 17.56 19.43
C LEU A 108 -1.27 18.84 19.75
N ASP A 109 -2.08 19.32 18.80
CA ASP A 109 -2.98 20.47 19.00
C ASP A 109 -4.38 20.19 18.38
N PRO A 110 -5.23 19.42 19.07
CA PRO A 110 -6.54 19.00 18.55
C PRO A 110 -7.53 20.14 18.34
N HIS A 111 -7.34 21.27 19.03
CA HIS A 111 -8.22 22.44 18.97
C HIS A 111 -7.60 23.61 18.21
N ARG A 112 -6.54 23.35 17.44
CA ARG A 112 -5.87 24.37 16.63
C ARG A 112 -6.84 25.15 15.75
N ALA A 113 -6.57 26.44 15.61
CA ALA A 113 -7.19 27.23 14.57
C ALA A 113 -6.88 26.60 13.19
N GLY A 114 -7.92 26.38 12.38
CA GLY A 114 -7.80 25.75 11.06
C GLY A 114 -7.67 24.22 11.06
N GLY A 115 -7.98 23.53 12.16
CA GLY A 115 -7.92 22.04 12.21
C GLY A 115 -8.75 21.35 11.13
N VAL A 116 -9.93 21.89 10.79
CA VAL A 116 -10.76 21.38 9.69
C VAL A 116 -10.07 21.53 8.34
N ALA A 117 -9.48 22.69 8.06
CA ALA A 117 -8.76 22.93 6.81
C ALA A 117 -7.53 22.00 6.66
N LEU A 118 -6.84 21.72 7.77
CA LEU A 118 -5.77 20.73 7.80
C LEU A 118 -6.30 19.32 7.53
N TRP A 119 -7.43 18.93 8.13
CA TRP A 119 -8.06 17.63 7.89
C TRP A 119 -8.52 17.46 6.43
N GLU A 120 -9.10 18.50 5.83
CA GLU A 120 -9.47 18.49 4.40
C GLU A 120 -8.23 18.35 3.51
N MET A 121 -7.15 19.05 3.84
CA MET A 121 -5.87 18.90 3.13
C MET A 121 -5.35 17.48 3.22
N LEU A 122 -5.36 16.89 4.42
CA LEU A 122 -4.96 15.50 4.66
C LEU A 122 -5.84 14.51 3.91
N SER A 123 -7.16 14.75 3.86
CA SER A 123 -8.09 13.96 3.07
C SER A 123 -7.71 13.98 1.58
N ARG A 124 -7.36 15.16 1.03
CA ARG A 124 -6.90 15.26 -0.36
C ARG A 124 -5.54 14.58 -0.61
N VAL A 125 -4.61 14.69 0.34
CA VAL A 125 -3.31 13.99 0.30
C VAL A 125 -3.53 12.48 0.29
N ASP A 126 -4.42 11.96 1.14
CA ASP A 126 -4.81 10.56 1.15
C ASP A 126 -5.42 10.15 -0.19
N GLY A 127 -6.30 10.98 -0.76
CA GLY A 127 -6.85 10.76 -2.10
C GLY A 127 -5.80 10.65 -3.20
N ALA A 128 -4.83 11.57 -3.22
CA ALA A 128 -3.71 11.53 -4.15
C ALA A 128 -2.86 10.27 -3.96
N LYS A 129 -2.59 9.86 -2.71
CA LYS A 129 -1.87 8.63 -2.37
C LYS A 129 -2.60 7.40 -2.90
N MET A 130 -3.93 7.32 -2.76
CA MET A 130 -4.73 6.21 -3.31
C MET A 130 -4.62 6.12 -4.84
N LEU A 131 -4.61 7.25 -5.56
CA LEU A 131 -4.39 7.25 -7.01
C LEU A 131 -2.98 6.77 -7.40
N VAL A 132 -1.96 7.18 -6.64
CA VAL A 132 -0.58 6.71 -6.85
C VAL A 132 -0.48 5.21 -6.56
N LEU A 133 -1.15 4.71 -5.52
CA LEU A 133 -1.22 3.27 -5.22
C LEU A 133 -1.95 2.50 -6.33
N ALA A 134 -3.02 3.05 -6.91
CA ALA A 134 -3.69 2.43 -8.06
C ALA A 134 -2.74 2.31 -9.26
N ALA A 135 -1.97 3.36 -9.55
CA ALA A 135 -0.96 3.33 -10.60
C ALA A 135 0.17 2.33 -10.28
N LEU A 136 0.56 2.20 -9.01
CA LEU A 136 1.55 1.22 -8.55
C LEU A 136 1.06 -0.22 -8.81
N VAL A 137 -0.17 -0.53 -8.38
CA VAL A 137 -0.82 -1.82 -8.61
C VAL A 137 -0.86 -2.14 -10.10
N ALA A 138 -1.31 -1.20 -10.92
CA ALA A 138 -1.36 -1.35 -12.37
C ALA A 138 0.04 -1.57 -12.97
N SER A 139 1.06 -0.83 -12.50
CA SER A 139 2.45 -0.97 -12.97
C SER A 139 3.04 -2.34 -12.66
N VAL A 140 2.77 -2.91 -11.49
CA VAL A 140 3.22 -4.26 -11.12
C VAL A 140 2.49 -5.30 -11.96
N TRP A 141 1.17 -5.18 -12.09
CA TRP A 141 0.37 -6.10 -12.92
C TRP A 141 0.78 -6.08 -14.39
N TRP A 142 1.09 -4.89 -14.94
CA TRP A 142 1.58 -4.77 -16.31
C TRP A 142 2.94 -5.44 -16.53
N GLY A 143 3.82 -5.33 -15.53
CA GLY A 143 5.16 -5.91 -15.56
C GLY A 143 5.22 -7.40 -15.24
N ALA A 144 4.15 -7.99 -14.69
CA ALA A 144 4.10 -9.42 -14.41
C ALA A 144 4.17 -10.24 -15.71
N VAL A 145 5.09 -11.21 -15.77
CA VAL A 145 5.27 -12.08 -16.93
C VAL A 145 4.16 -13.12 -16.95
N HIS A 146 3.77 -13.65 -15.78
CA HIS A 146 2.69 -14.61 -15.63
C HIS A 146 1.50 -14.01 -14.87
N ARG A 147 0.48 -13.61 -15.63
CA ARG A 147 -0.78 -13.08 -15.06
C ARG A 147 -1.72 -14.23 -14.72
N GLY A 148 -1.56 -14.78 -13.52
CA GLY A 148 -2.56 -15.69 -12.97
C GLY A 148 -3.93 -15.00 -12.86
N HIS A 149 -5.01 -15.79 -12.99
CA HIS A 149 -6.39 -15.27 -12.88
C HIS A 149 -6.61 -14.51 -11.56
N THR A 150 -6.13 -15.06 -10.44
CA THR A 150 -6.23 -14.43 -9.12
C THR A 150 -5.54 -13.07 -9.05
N LEU A 151 -4.30 -12.96 -9.53
CA LEU A 151 -3.57 -11.68 -9.54
C LEU A 151 -4.30 -10.64 -10.38
N THR A 152 -4.85 -11.04 -11.52
CA THR A 152 -5.59 -10.15 -12.41
C THR A 152 -6.86 -9.63 -11.76
N VAL A 153 -7.69 -10.51 -11.20
CA VAL A 153 -8.95 -10.13 -10.53
C VAL A 153 -8.66 -9.19 -9.35
N VAL A 154 -7.72 -9.56 -8.47
CA VAL A 154 -7.38 -8.75 -7.30
C VAL A 154 -6.78 -7.41 -7.71
N SER A 155 -5.91 -7.36 -8.72
CA SER A 155 -5.34 -6.09 -9.21
C SER A 155 -6.40 -5.19 -9.81
N CYS A 156 -7.33 -5.71 -10.62
CA CYS A 156 -8.41 -4.94 -11.20
C CYS A 156 -9.34 -4.36 -10.12
N LEU A 157 -9.77 -5.18 -9.16
CA LEU A 157 -10.61 -4.74 -8.06
C LEU A 157 -9.91 -3.69 -7.19
N ALA A 158 -8.63 -3.90 -6.88
CA ALA A 158 -7.84 -2.95 -6.11
C ALA A 158 -7.70 -1.61 -6.84
N VAL A 159 -7.38 -1.61 -8.14
CA VAL A 159 -7.28 -0.38 -8.95
C VAL A 159 -8.60 0.38 -8.96
N VAL A 160 -9.71 -0.29 -9.28
CA VAL A 160 -11.03 0.37 -9.33
C VAL A 160 -11.40 0.96 -7.97
N SER A 161 -11.23 0.19 -6.90
CA SER A 161 -11.56 0.64 -5.55
C SER A 161 -10.66 1.79 -5.08
N LEU A 162 -9.35 1.75 -5.35
CA LEU A 162 -8.41 2.84 -5.04
C LEU A 162 -8.70 4.10 -5.84
N VAL A 163 -9.08 3.99 -7.12
CA VAL A 163 -9.45 5.14 -7.95
C VAL A 163 -10.74 5.79 -7.43
N LEU A 164 -11.78 5.00 -7.18
CA LEU A 164 -13.06 5.53 -6.64
C LEU A 164 -12.85 6.18 -5.27
N SER A 165 -12.11 5.51 -4.37
CA SER A 165 -11.76 6.06 -3.06
C SER A 165 -10.93 7.34 -3.20
N GLY A 166 -9.91 7.34 -4.06
CA GLY A 166 -9.03 8.48 -4.28
C GLY A 166 -9.76 9.71 -4.80
N VAL A 167 -10.66 9.52 -5.78
CA VAL A 167 -11.54 10.58 -6.27
C VAL A 167 -12.50 11.07 -5.18
N GLY A 168 -13.05 10.15 -4.37
CA GLY A 168 -13.89 10.50 -3.22
C GLY A 168 -13.16 11.41 -2.22
N CYS A 169 -11.93 11.05 -1.84
CA CYS A 169 -11.10 11.83 -0.94
C CYS A 169 -10.70 13.20 -1.55
N LEU A 170 -10.38 13.26 -2.85
CA LEU A 170 -10.04 14.52 -3.53
C LEU A 170 -11.24 15.48 -3.65
N THR A 171 -12.43 14.94 -3.87
CA THR A 171 -13.68 15.70 -4.01
C THR A 171 -14.42 15.88 -2.68
N LEU A 172 -13.91 15.30 -1.60
CA LEU A 172 -14.55 15.25 -0.28
C LEU A 172 -15.95 14.62 -0.29
N SER A 173 -16.21 13.70 -1.22
CA SER A 173 -17.51 13.03 -1.37
C SER A 173 -17.64 11.81 -0.46
N ALA A 174 -18.54 11.87 0.52
CA ALA A 174 -18.80 10.77 1.46
C ALA A 174 -19.24 9.46 0.76
N GLY A 175 -20.01 9.55 -0.33
CA GLY A 175 -20.50 8.37 -1.05
C GLY A 175 -19.39 7.61 -1.79
N LEU A 176 -18.40 8.34 -2.34
CA LEU A 176 -17.27 7.73 -3.04
C LEU A 176 -16.19 7.24 -2.08
N THR A 177 -16.01 7.92 -0.94
CA THR A 177 -15.09 7.47 0.11
C THR A 177 -15.55 6.17 0.78
N ALA A 178 -16.82 5.79 0.68
CA ALA A 178 -17.26 4.45 1.11
C ALA A 178 -16.53 3.31 0.35
N ALA A 179 -16.07 3.56 -0.87
CA ALA A 179 -15.22 2.62 -1.60
C ALA A 179 -13.86 2.38 -0.92
N ALA A 180 -13.43 3.27 -0.02
CA ALA A 180 -12.22 3.11 0.79
C ALA A 180 -12.27 1.82 1.63
N ALA A 181 -13.46 1.45 2.12
CA ALA A 181 -13.66 0.24 2.94
C ALA A 181 -13.24 -1.03 2.21
N ALA A 182 -13.39 -1.07 0.88
CA ALA A 182 -12.91 -2.18 0.05
C ALA A 182 -11.44 -2.01 -0.36
N SER A 183 -10.97 -0.78 -0.53
CA SER A 183 -9.64 -0.48 -1.10
C SER A 183 -8.50 -1.02 -0.26
N LEU A 184 -8.59 -0.88 1.07
CA LEU A 184 -7.55 -1.32 1.99
C LEU A 184 -7.45 -2.85 2.04
N PRO A 185 -8.52 -3.61 2.33
CA PRO A 185 -8.46 -5.07 2.27
C PRO A 185 -7.94 -5.60 0.92
N LEU A 186 -8.38 -4.99 -0.19
CA LEU A 186 -7.92 -5.35 -1.52
C LEU A 186 -6.43 -5.07 -1.71
N LEU A 187 -5.91 -3.93 -1.22
CA LEU A 187 -4.48 -3.62 -1.27
C LEU A 187 -3.64 -4.61 -0.45
N LEU A 188 -4.12 -5.02 0.73
CA LEU A 188 -3.44 -6.01 1.57
C LEU A 188 -3.39 -7.37 0.88
N VAL A 189 -4.52 -7.87 0.37
CA VAL A 189 -4.60 -9.12 -0.39
C VAL A 189 -3.76 -9.04 -1.67
N TRP A 190 -3.79 -7.90 -2.35
CA TRP A 190 -2.97 -7.65 -3.53
C TRP A 190 -1.48 -7.77 -3.22
N SER A 191 -1.00 -7.19 -2.12
CA SER A 191 0.43 -7.24 -1.78
C SER A 191 0.93 -8.68 -1.61
N LEU A 192 0.13 -9.55 -1.00
CA LEU A 192 0.44 -10.97 -0.80
C LEU A 192 0.35 -11.77 -2.11
N THR A 193 -0.69 -11.52 -2.92
CA THR A 193 -0.90 -12.22 -4.21
C THR A 193 0.15 -11.83 -5.25
N ALA A 194 0.53 -10.55 -5.32
CA ALA A 194 1.62 -10.06 -6.17
C ALA A 194 2.97 -10.64 -5.73
N THR A 195 3.20 -10.73 -4.41
CA THR A 195 4.41 -11.39 -3.86
C THR A 195 4.46 -12.85 -4.26
N ALA A 196 3.37 -13.60 -4.07
CA ALA A 196 3.27 -15.00 -4.46
C ALA A 196 3.57 -15.22 -5.94
N ALA A 197 2.95 -14.42 -6.82
CA ALA A 197 3.20 -14.48 -8.27
C ALA A 197 4.68 -14.21 -8.61
N SER A 198 5.29 -13.18 -8.01
CA SER A 198 6.70 -12.84 -8.25
C SER A 198 7.68 -13.91 -7.76
N THR A 199 7.31 -14.68 -6.73
CA THR A 199 8.13 -15.80 -6.22
C THR A 199 7.92 -17.07 -7.03
N GLY A 200 6.71 -17.32 -7.54
CA GLY A 200 6.41 -18.44 -8.43
C GLY A 200 7.13 -18.35 -9.78
N GLU A 201 7.28 -17.14 -10.33
CA GLU A 201 8.05 -16.90 -11.56
C GLU A 201 9.51 -17.39 -11.47
N GLN A 202 10.15 -17.28 -10.29
CA GLN A 202 11.54 -17.76 -10.12
C GLN A 202 11.68 -19.28 -10.17
N THR A 203 10.60 -20.04 -9.91
CA THR A 203 10.58 -21.50 -9.92
C THR A 203 10.29 -22.10 -11.29
N THR A 204 9.36 -21.51 -12.07
CA THR A 204 8.89 -22.08 -13.35
C THR A 204 9.85 -21.86 -14.53
N ASP A 205 10.58 -20.74 -14.56
CA ASP A 205 11.53 -20.40 -15.64
C ASP A 205 12.72 -21.39 -15.79
N ARG A 206 12.79 -22.46 -14.97
CA ARG A 206 13.91 -23.39 -14.96
C ARG A 206 13.60 -24.89 -14.98
N GLU A 207 12.34 -25.33 -14.92
CA GLU A 207 12.00 -26.73 -15.19
C GLU A 207 12.44 -27.21 -16.60
N PRO A 208 12.28 -26.44 -17.69
CA PRO A 208 12.68 -26.93 -19.01
C PRO A 208 14.21 -27.07 -19.20
N LEU A 209 15.03 -26.33 -18.43
CA LEU A 209 16.50 -26.38 -18.54
C LEU A 209 17.11 -27.61 -17.85
N LEU A 210 16.52 -28.08 -16.75
CA LEU A 210 16.98 -29.31 -16.07
C LEU A 210 16.57 -30.58 -16.84
N GLN A 211 15.45 -30.54 -17.55
CA GLN A 211 14.99 -31.66 -18.38
C GLN A 211 15.81 -31.84 -19.65
N ALA A 212 16.31 -30.74 -20.24
CA ALA A 212 17.18 -30.79 -21.41
C ALA A 212 18.58 -31.36 -21.11
N ASP A 213 19.18 -30.98 -19.97
CA ASP A 213 20.49 -31.50 -19.55
C ASP A 213 20.45 -32.97 -19.07
N GLY A 214 19.29 -33.45 -18.65
CA GLY A 214 19.09 -34.84 -18.24
C GLY A 214 19.01 -35.82 -19.42
N TYR A 215 18.60 -35.35 -20.61
CA TYR A 215 18.54 -36.18 -21.82
C TYR A 215 19.85 -36.23 -22.61
N ALA A 216 20.75 -35.27 -22.41
CA ALA A 216 22.06 -35.26 -23.07
C ALA A 216 23.13 -36.17 -22.40
N ARG A 217 22.77 -36.87 -21.31
CA ARG A 217 23.66 -37.80 -20.58
C ARG A 217 23.06 -39.21 -20.43
N ARG A 218 22.57 -39.80 -21.51
CA ARG A 218 22.33 -41.24 -21.57
C ARG A 218 22.84 -41.81 -22.89
#